data_AF-A0A8S3VC99-F1
#
_entry.id   AF-A0A8S3VC99-F1
#
_cell.length_a   1.000
_cell.length_b   1.000
_cell.length_c   1.000
_cell.angle_alpha   90.00
_cell.angle_beta   90.00
_cell.angle_gamma   90.00
#
_symmetry.space_group_name_H-M   'P 1'
#
loop_
_entity.id
_entity.type
_entity.pdbx_description
1 polymer ?
#
loop_
_entity_poly.entity_id
_entity_poly.type
_entity_poly.pdbx_seq_one_letter_code
_entity_poly.pdbx_strand_id
1 'polypeptide(L)'
;MAHGRDVAHKTHYARLGHASQHLIPNILKALLAHYIPPNALLVLVNGWFKGNRSKLLKTVEWKKIHNAAKNGYDEFDTTLIYTLLRNLVPTIRPTNGWDHPTNPQLHETTLGDDIERCRRYRNAILHRGNTTVKDQELDDIFNEFKSMAMRFENVLKLQPNELFFEFENLRTCCMDEYTEKMYLDRLEIFKRWKQMTMNPLKT
;
A
#
# COMPACT_ATOMS: atom_id res chain seq x y z
N MET A 1 23.06 -26.50 -4.40
CA MET A 1 23.06 -25.09 -4.88
C MET A 1 21.71 -24.62 -5.43
N ALA A 2 20.87 -25.47 -6.04
CA ALA A 2 19.53 -25.06 -6.51
C ALA A 2 18.53 -24.81 -5.36
N HIS A 3 18.52 -25.68 -4.34
CA HIS A 3 17.61 -25.56 -3.19
C HIS A 3 17.79 -24.25 -2.40
N GLY A 4 19.04 -23.81 -2.15
CA GLY A 4 19.30 -22.55 -1.45
C GLY A 4 18.87 -21.30 -2.22
N ARG A 5 18.89 -21.33 -3.56
CA ARG A 5 18.40 -20.21 -4.40
C ARG A 5 16.88 -20.12 -4.40
N ASP A 6 16.19 -21.25 -4.38
CA ASP A 6 14.73 -21.30 -4.32
C ASP A 6 14.19 -20.78 -2.98
N VAL A 7 14.86 -21.12 -1.87
CA VAL A 7 14.57 -20.57 -0.53
C VAL A 7 14.77 -19.05 -0.51
N ALA A 8 15.91 -18.54 -0.99
CA ALA A 8 16.18 -17.10 -1.02
C ALA A 8 15.13 -16.31 -1.82
N HIS A 9 14.74 -16.80 -3.01
CA HIS A 9 13.72 -16.14 -3.83
C HIS A 9 12.33 -16.10 -3.20
N LYS A 10 12.00 -17.08 -2.35
CA LYS A 10 10.74 -17.11 -1.61
C LYS A 10 10.75 -16.12 -0.45
N THR A 11 11.88 -15.99 0.23
CA THR A 11 12.08 -14.98 1.28
C THR A 11 11.96 -13.56 0.72
N HIS A 12 12.47 -13.32 -0.49
CA HIS A 12 12.28 -12.05 -1.20
C HIS A 12 10.81 -11.72 -1.43
N TYR A 13 10.00 -12.69 -1.81
CA TYR A 13 8.56 -12.50 -1.96
C TYR A 13 7.88 -12.19 -0.63
N ALA A 14 8.30 -12.83 0.46
CA ALA A 14 7.82 -12.50 1.79
C ALA A 14 8.20 -11.07 2.23
N ARG A 15 9.41 -10.60 1.92
CA ARG A 15 9.83 -9.19 2.13
C ARG A 15 8.96 -8.20 1.39
N LEU A 16 8.64 -8.46 0.11
CA LEU A 16 7.69 -7.67 -0.67
C LEU A 16 6.26 -7.74 -0.08
N GLY A 17 5.86 -8.90 0.44
CA GLY A 17 4.64 -9.09 1.21
C GLY A 17 4.57 -8.19 2.44
N HIS A 18 5.66 -8.13 3.21
CA HIS A 18 5.76 -7.26 4.37
C HIS A 18 5.66 -5.78 3.97
N ALA A 19 6.43 -5.34 2.97
CA ALA A 19 6.39 -3.95 2.50
C ALA A 19 4.97 -3.53 2.07
N SER A 20 4.30 -4.38 1.28
CA SER A 20 2.97 -4.09 0.71
C SER A 20 1.81 -4.18 1.70
N GLN A 21 1.92 -5.00 2.75
CA GLN A 21 0.85 -5.24 3.73
C GLN A 21 1.04 -4.47 5.05
N HIS A 22 2.23 -3.94 5.30
CA HIS A 22 2.54 -3.24 6.54
C HIS A 22 3.11 -1.83 6.29
N LEU A 23 4.32 -1.72 5.74
CA LEU A 23 5.02 -0.43 5.61
C LEU A 23 4.26 0.56 4.71
N ILE A 24 3.93 0.16 3.48
CA ILE A 24 3.18 1.02 2.54
C ILE A 24 1.82 1.44 3.14
N PRO A 25 0.98 0.53 3.68
CA PRO A 25 -0.25 0.94 4.35
C PRO A 25 -0.04 1.92 5.49
N ASN A 26 0.98 1.74 6.34
CA ASN A 26 1.24 2.64 7.46
C ASN A 26 1.68 4.03 6.99
N ILE A 27 2.53 4.12 5.97
CA ILE A 27 2.92 5.40 5.35
C ILE A 27 1.68 6.11 4.78
N LEU A 28 0.81 5.40 4.05
CA LEU A 28 -0.41 5.98 3.50
C LEU A 28 -1.39 6.42 4.61
N LYS A 29 -1.49 5.68 5.73
CA LYS A 29 -2.27 6.10 6.90
C LYS A 29 -1.70 7.38 7.52
N ALA A 30 -0.39 7.47 7.67
CA ALA A 30 0.28 8.66 8.20
C ALA A 30 0.04 9.88 7.30
N LEU A 31 0.12 9.71 5.97
CA LEU A 31 -0.24 10.74 5.01
C LEU A 31 -1.71 11.16 5.14
N LEU A 32 -2.63 10.19 5.24
CA LEU A 32 -4.04 10.51 5.42
C LEU A 32 -4.26 11.32 6.70
N ALA A 33 -3.63 10.94 7.81
CA ALA A 33 -3.71 11.66 9.09
C ALA A 33 -3.09 13.06 9.04
N HIS A 34 -2.01 13.23 8.26
CA HIS A 34 -1.38 14.52 8.03
C HIS A 34 -2.30 15.51 7.33
N TYR A 35 -3.02 15.07 6.29
CA TYR A 35 -3.93 15.94 5.53
C TYR A 35 -5.33 16.03 6.11
N ILE A 36 -5.79 14.97 6.77
CA ILE A 36 -7.14 14.83 7.31
C ILE A 36 -7.02 14.28 8.73
N PRO A 37 -7.20 15.13 9.76
CA PRO A 37 -7.33 14.64 11.12
C PRO A 37 -8.51 13.65 11.25
N PRO A 38 -8.39 12.54 11.99
CA PRO A 38 -9.45 11.53 12.07
C PRO A 38 -10.82 12.07 12.52
N ASN A 39 -10.85 13.07 13.39
CA ASN A 39 -12.07 13.74 13.84
C ASN A 39 -12.74 14.62 12.77
N ALA A 40 -12.00 15.05 11.74
CA ALA A 40 -12.54 15.82 10.62
C ALA A 40 -13.07 14.94 9.49
N LEU A 41 -12.67 13.66 9.44
CA LEU A 41 -12.94 12.77 8.30
C LEU A 41 -14.43 12.65 7.98
N LEU A 42 -15.29 12.40 8.99
CA LEU A 42 -16.71 12.19 8.77
C LEU A 42 -17.39 13.40 8.12
N VAL A 43 -17.00 14.62 8.52
CA VAL A 43 -17.54 15.86 7.95
C VAL A 43 -17.11 16.02 6.49
N LEU A 44 -15.84 15.80 6.18
CA LEU A 44 -15.31 15.90 4.82
C LEU A 44 -15.93 14.88 3.88
N VAL A 45 -16.04 13.62 4.34
CA VAL A 45 -16.69 12.54 3.60
C VAL A 45 -18.14 12.94 3.32
N ASN A 46 -18.92 13.34 4.32
CA ASN A 46 -20.31 13.75 4.12
C ASN A 46 -20.46 14.95 3.17
N GLY A 47 -19.55 15.92 3.23
CA GLY A 47 -19.52 17.06 2.31
C GLY A 47 -19.29 16.62 0.86
N TRP A 48 -18.34 15.72 0.64
CA TRP A 48 -18.02 15.17 -0.68
C TRP A 48 -19.18 14.34 -1.27
N PHE A 49 -19.81 13.48 -0.45
CA PHE A 49 -20.91 12.61 -0.87
C PHE A 49 -22.23 13.35 -1.14
N LYS A 50 -22.42 14.56 -0.59
CA LYS A 50 -23.56 15.42 -0.95
C LYS A 50 -23.52 15.84 -2.43
N GLY A 51 -22.33 15.84 -3.07
CA GLY A 51 -22.15 16.13 -4.50
C GLY A 51 -21.92 14.91 -5.39
N ASN A 52 -21.29 13.85 -4.87
CA ASN A 52 -20.99 12.61 -5.60
C ASN A 52 -21.75 11.42 -5.00
N ARG A 53 -22.67 10.83 -5.79
CA ARG A 53 -23.57 9.75 -5.36
C ARG A 53 -22.80 8.62 -4.66
N SER A 54 -23.32 8.20 -3.50
CA SER A 54 -22.90 7.22 -2.49
C SER A 54 -22.43 5.82 -2.92
N LYS A 55 -21.86 5.64 -4.12
CA LYS A 55 -21.53 4.33 -4.69
C LYS A 55 -20.09 3.87 -4.49
N LEU A 56 -19.18 4.75 -4.04
CA LEU A 56 -17.76 4.38 -3.88
C LEU A 56 -17.47 3.63 -2.59
N LEU A 57 -18.26 3.87 -1.52
CA LEU A 57 -18.02 3.27 -0.22
C LEU A 57 -19.10 2.24 0.15
N LYS A 58 -18.65 1.10 0.65
CA LYS A 58 -19.47 0.02 1.18
C LYS A 58 -19.93 0.34 2.60
N THR A 59 -21.01 -0.30 3.06
CA THR A 59 -21.54 -0.14 4.42
C THR A 59 -20.49 -0.35 5.51
N VAL A 60 -19.60 -1.33 5.33
CA VAL A 60 -18.50 -1.59 6.27
C VAL A 60 -17.50 -0.45 6.34
N GLU A 61 -17.22 0.23 5.23
CA GLU A 61 -16.31 1.38 5.17
C GLU A 61 -16.93 2.60 5.84
N TRP A 62 -18.24 2.80 5.67
CA TRP A 62 -18.99 3.83 6.41
C TRP A 62 -18.90 3.64 7.92
N LYS A 63 -19.03 2.41 8.41
CA LYS A 63 -18.87 2.12 9.85
C LYS A 63 -17.47 2.50 10.35
N LYS A 64 -16.42 2.17 9.57
CA LYS A 64 -15.03 2.55 9.89
C LYS A 64 -14.87 4.08 9.93
N ILE A 65 -15.43 4.79 8.95
CA ILE A 65 -15.39 6.26 8.88
C ILE A 65 -16.11 6.90 10.07
N HIS A 66 -17.27 6.38 10.47
CA HIS A 66 -17.99 6.86 11.65
C HIS A 66 -17.18 6.69 12.95
N ASN A 67 -16.40 5.63 13.04
CA ASN A 67 -15.57 5.33 14.21
C ASN A 67 -14.18 5.98 14.17
N ALA A 68 -13.80 6.65 13.06
CA ALA A 68 -12.44 7.14 12.86
C ALA A 68 -12.01 8.18 13.92
N ALA A 69 -12.95 9.00 14.42
CA ALA A 69 -12.66 9.95 15.49
C ALA A 69 -12.21 9.26 16.80
N LYS A 70 -12.64 8.02 17.02
CA LYS A 70 -12.28 7.22 18.21
C LYS A 70 -11.10 6.28 17.94
N ASN A 71 -11.11 5.60 16.80
CA ASN A 71 -10.19 4.50 16.50
C ASN A 71 -9.06 4.90 15.53
N GLY A 72 -8.99 6.18 15.13
CA GLY A 72 -8.07 6.62 14.08
C GLY A 72 -8.31 5.88 12.77
N TYR A 73 -7.23 5.52 12.07
CA TYR A 73 -7.26 4.82 10.79
C TYR A 73 -6.79 3.36 10.87
N ASP A 74 -6.75 2.78 12.06
CA ASP A 74 -6.20 1.45 12.27
C ASP A 74 -6.99 0.36 11.54
N GLU A 75 -8.31 0.51 11.48
CA GLU A 75 -9.22 -0.41 10.79
C GLU A 75 -9.26 -0.20 9.26
N PHE A 76 -8.60 0.83 8.74
CA PHE A 76 -8.68 1.18 7.33
C PHE A 76 -7.71 0.33 6.53
N ASP A 77 -8.20 -0.30 5.46
CA ASP A 77 -7.34 -0.98 4.51
C ASP A 77 -6.76 0.01 3.49
N THR A 78 -5.72 -0.43 2.78
CA THR A 78 -5.00 0.39 1.78
C THR A 78 -5.92 0.95 0.69
N THR A 79 -6.97 0.23 0.32
CA THR A 79 -7.89 0.65 -0.75
C THR A 79 -8.75 1.81 -0.28
N LEU A 80 -9.28 1.73 0.93
CA LEU A 80 -10.02 2.82 1.56
C LEU A 80 -9.12 4.05 1.75
N ILE A 81 -7.91 3.88 2.27
CA ILE A 81 -6.96 4.99 2.48
C ILE A 81 -6.63 5.69 1.16
N TYR A 82 -6.29 4.93 0.13
CA TYR A 82 -6.02 5.47 -1.21
C TYR A 82 -7.24 6.23 -1.76
N THR A 83 -8.44 5.67 -1.61
CA THR A 83 -9.69 6.31 -2.08
C THR A 83 -9.91 7.64 -1.38
N LEU A 84 -9.66 7.74 -0.08
CA LEU A 84 -9.82 8.97 0.68
C LEU A 84 -8.78 10.02 0.29
N LEU A 85 -7.49 9.65 0.20
CA LEU A 85 -6.41 10.56 -0.23
C LEU A 85 -6.73 11.18 -1.59
N ARG A 86 -7.07 10.35 -2.57
CA ARG A 86 -7.37 10.78 -3.95
C ARG A 86 -8.56 11.73 -4.05
N ASN A 87 -9.61 11.50 -3.27
CA ASN A 87 -10.88 12.21 -3.44
C ASN A 87 -11.06 13.40 -2.49
N LEU A 88 -10.42 13.38 -1.32
CA LEU A 88 -10.59 14.39 -0.28
C LEU A 88 -9.39 15.34 -0.16
N VAL A 89 -8.24 15.03 -0.76
CA VAL A 89 -7.03 15.86 -0.71
C VAL A 89 -6.69 16.37 -2.11
N PRO A 90 -7.35 17.43 -2.62
CA PRO A 90 -7.24 17.86 -4.02
C PRO A 90 -5.86 18.41 -4.39
N THR A 91 -5.01 18.73 -3.41
CA THR A 91 -3.63 19.17 -3.58
C THR A 91 -2.69 18.02 -3.96
N ILE A 92 -3.07 16.77 -3.67
CA ILE A 92 -2.35 15.58 -4.10
C ILE A 92 -2.87 15.18 -5.48
N ARG A 93 -2.05 15.40 -6.51
CA ARG A 93 -2.37 14.98 -7.88
C ARG A 93 -1.14 14.36 -8.53
N PRO A 94 -1.23 13.13 -9.04
CA PRO A 94 -0.17 12.55 -9.86
C PRO A 94 0.01 13.36 -11.15
N THR A 95 1.22 13.34 -11.71
CA THR A 95 1.59 14.04 -12.94
C THR A 95 0.67 13.67 -14.10
N ASN A 96 0.40 12.36 -14.27
CA ASN A 96 -0.47 11.83 -15.32
C ASN A 96 -1.92 11.62 -14.87
N GLY A 97 -2.28 12.11 -13.69
CA GLY A 97 -3.57 11.84 -13.07
C GLY A 97 -3.69 10.43 -12.47
N TRP A 98 -4.79 10.23 -11.74
CA TRP A 98 -5.08 8.97 -11.06
C TRP A 98 -5.54 7.88 -12.04
N ASP A 99 -5.18 6.62 -11.78
CA ASP A 99 -5.48 5.46 -12.65
C ASP A 99 -4.96 5.56 -14.09
N HIS A 100 -4.00 6.45 -14.37
CA HIS A 100 -3.32 6.47 -15.66
C HIS A 100 -2.79 5.06 -15.98
N PRO A 101 -2.90 4.50 -17.20
CA PRO A 101 -2.61 3.08 -17.48
C PRO A 101 -1.15 2.67 -17.21
N THR A 102 -0.20 3.58 -17.35
CA THR A 102 1.23 3.34 -17.10
C THR A 102 1.64 3.73 -15.68
N ASN A 103 2.72 3.14 -15.16
CA ASN A 103 3.36 3.62 -13.93
C ASN A 103 3.89 5.05 -14.13
N PRO A 104 3.90 5.89 -13.09
CA PRO A 104 4.64 7.14 -13.13
C PRO A 104 6.12 6.91 -13.46
N GLN A 105 6.67 7.68 -14.40
CA GLN A 105 8.07 7.59 -14.81
C GLN A 105 9.01 8.03 -13.70
N LEU A 106 10.28 7.62 -13.73
CA LEU A 106 11.24 7.88 -12.65
C LEU A 106 11.40 9.36 -12.28
N HIS A 107 11.22 10.27 -13.25
CA HIS A 107 11.32 11.72 -13.02
C HIS A 107 10.00 12.35 -12.50
N GLU A 108 8.88 11.61 -12.51
CA GLU A 108 7.58 12.06 -12.03
C GLU A 108 7.49 11.82 -10.52
N THR A 109 7.97 12.76 -9.72
CA THR A 109 8.18 12.58 -8.28
C THR A 109 7.22 13.41 -7.43
N THR A 110 6.01 13.71 -7.93
CA THR A 110 4.99 14.35 -7.08
C THR A 110 4.52 13.38 -5.99
N LEU A 111 3.95 13.90 -4.91
CA LEU A 111 3.37 13.05 -3.87
C LEU A 111 2.27 12.13 -4.41
N GLY A 112 1.48 12.61 -5.39
CA GLY A 112 0.48 11.79 -6.06
C GLY A 112 1.10 10.64 -6.86
N ASP A 113 2.23 10.88 -7.53
CA ASP A 113 2.95 9.84 -8.27
C ASP A 113 3.44 8.72 -7.33
N ASP A 114 3.96 9.08 -6.16
CA ASP A 114 4.43 8.09 -5.17
C ASP A 114 3.27 7.29 -4.56
N ILE A 115 2.12 7.92 -4.33
CA ILE A 115 0.92 7.19 -3.89
C ILE A 115 0.44 6.21 -4.99
N GLU A 116 0.50 6.61 -6.27
CA GLU A 116 0.21 5.72 -7.39
C GLU A 116 1.20 4.56 -7.49
N ARG A 117 2.51 4.79 -7.31
CA ARG A 117 3.52 3.74 -7.24
C ARG A 117 3.23 2.76 -6.11
N CYS A 118 2.94 3.25 -4.89
CA CYS A 118 2.55 2.42 -3.76
C CYS A 118 1.35 1.52 -4.08
N ARG A 119 0.30 2.07 -4.68
CA ARG A 119 -0.88 1.31 -5.12
C ARG A 119 -0.51 0.23 -6.14
N ARG A 120 0.28 0.59 -7.15
CA ARG A 120 0.67 -0.27 -8.27
C ARG A 120 1.56 -1.42 -7.80
N TYR A 121 2.57 -1.14 -6.97
CA TYR A 121 3.41 -2.18 -6.37
C TYR A 121 2.61 -3.14 -5.50
N ARG A 122 1.77 -2.61 -4.61
CA ARG A 122 0.91 -3.45 -3.76
C ARG A 122 0.02 -4.34 -4.61
N ASN A 123 -0.59 -3.82 -5.68
CA ASN A 123 -1.42 -4.61 -6.58
C ASN A 123 -0.60 -5.65 -7.37
N ALA A 124 0.58 -5.29 -7.88
CA ALA A 124 1.45 -6.21 -8.61
C ALA A 124 1.91 -7.38 -7.73
N ILE A 125 2.31 -7.11 -6.48
CA ILE A 125 2.72 -8.13 -5.51
C ILE A 125 1.54 -9.04 -5.17
N LEU A 126 0.36 -8.48 -4.87
CA LEU A 126 -0.82 -9.25 -4.52
C LEU A 126 -1.39 -10.08 -5.69
N HIS A 127 -1.17 -9.65 -6.93
CA HIS A 127 -1.64 -10.33 -8.14
C HIS A 127 -0.56 -11.20 -8.82
N ARG A 128 0.63 -11.31 -8.21
CA ARG A 128 1.71 -12.13 -8.77
C ARG A 128 1.30 -13.60 -8.87
N GLY A 129 1.54 -14.21 -10.03
CA GLY A 129 1.18 -15.62 -10.30
C GLY A 129 2.13 -16.65 -9.67
N ASN A 130 3.32 -16.24 -9.22
CA ASN A 130 4.30 -17.10 -8.55
C ASN A 130 4.86 -16.41 -7.30
N THR A 131 5.70 -17.11 -6.54
CA THR A 131 6.35 -16.59 -5.32
C THR A 131 7.85 -16.41 -5.48
N THR A 132 8.36 -16.48 -6.71
CA THR A 132 9.81 -16.43 -6.99
C THR A 132 10.19 -15.01 -7.36
N VAL A 133 11.01 -14.36 -6.53
CA VAL A 133 11.55 -13.01 -6.76
C VAL A 133 13.07 -13.09 -6.83
N LYS A 134 13.64 -12.67 -7.96
CA LYS A 134 15.11 -12.66 -8.16
C LYS A 134 15.74 -11.51 -7.38
N ASP A 135 17.03 -11.62 -7.08
CA ASP A 135 17.80 -10.58 -6.38
C ASP A 135 17.65 -9.20 -7.06
N GLN A 136 17.89 -9.13 -8.38
CA GLN A 136 17.78 -7.88 -9.12
C GLN A 136 16.38 -7.26 -9.04
N GLU A 137 15.34 -8.09 -9.13
CA GLU A 137 13.96 -7.60 -9.05
C GLU A 137 13.65 -7.05 -7.65
N LEU A 138 14.14 -7.73 -6.59
CA LEU A 138 14.01 -7.23 -5.23
C LEU A 138 14.71 -5.87 -5.08
N ASP A 139 15.94 -5.76 -5.56
CA ASP A 139 16.74 -4.55 -5.45
C ASP A 139 16.11 -3.37 -6.19
N ASP A 140 15.62 -3.59 -7.42
CA ASP A 140 14.94 -2.56 -8.20
C ASP A 140 13.71 -2.01 -7.45
N ILE A 141 12.86 -2.91 -6.94
CA ILE A 141 11.65 -2.52 -6.21
C ILE A 141 11.99 -1.77 -4.92
N PHE A 142 12.94 -2.27 -4.12
CA PHE A 142 13.31 -1.62 -2.87
C PHE A 142 14.06 -0.31 -3.08
N ASN A 143 14.81 -0.14 -4.17
CA ASN A 143 15.41 1.15 -4.52
C ASN A 143 14.34 2.19 -4.84
N GLU A 144 13.25 1.80 -5.52
CA GLU A 144 12.10 2.69 -5.69
C GLU A 144 11.40 3.00 -4.37
N PHE A 145 11.18 2.00 -3.50
CA PHE A 145 10.61 2.23 -2.16
C PHE A 145 11.43 3.22 -1.34
N LYS A 146 12.76 3.07 -1.30
CA LYS A 146 13.67 3.99 -0.62
C LYS A 146 13.65 5.39 -1.22
N SER A 147 13.55 5.52 -2.54
CA SER A 147 13.40 6.81 -3.21
C SER A 147 12.11 7.53 -2.80
N MET A 148 10.99 6.81 -2.75
CA MET A 148 9.71 7.33 -2.28
C MET A 148 9.74 7.68 -0.79
N ALA A 149 10.39 6.85 0.03
CA ALA A 149 10.50 7.03 1.47
C ALA A 149 11.06 8.40 1.85
N MET A 150 12.16 8.81 1.22
CA MET A 150 12.75 10.14 1.45
C MET A 150 11.78 11.29 1.15
N ARG A 151 10.93 11.14 0.12
CA ARG A 151 9.92 12.15 -0.22
C ARG A 151 8.76 12.15 0.77
N PHE A 152 8.31 10.98 1.21
CA PHE A 152 7.30 10.87 2.27
C PHE A 152 7.79 11.44 3.60
N GLU A 153 9.03 11.17 3.99
CA GLU A 153 9.65 11.75 5.20
C GLU A 153 9.60 13.27 5.20
N ASN A 154 9.94 13.91 4.07
CA ASN A 154 9.90 15.37 3.95
C ASN A 154 8.48 15.94 4.08
N VAL A 155 7.46 15.23 3.58
CA VAL A 155 6.05 15.62 3.72
C VAL A 155 5.60 15.46 5.17
N LEU A 156 5.88 14.29 5.75
CA LEU A 156 5.45 13.90 7.09
C LEU A 156 6.27 14.53 8.22
N LYS A 157 7.36 15.23 7.90
CA LYS A 157 8.31 15.84 8.85
C LYS A 157 8.90 14.80 9.82
N LEU A 158 9.21 13.62 9.27
CA LEU A 158 9.88 12.53 9.99
C LEU A 158 11.37 12.80 10.13
N GLN A 159 12.05 11.98 10.93
CA GLN A 159 13.50 12.05 11.02
C GLN A 159 14.12 11.68 9.66
N PRO A 160 15.20 12.36 9.23
CA PRO A 160 15.86 12.05 7.96
C PRO A 160 16.26 10.57 7.88
N ASN A 161 15.85 9.91 6.79
CA ASN A 161 16.12 8.51 6.47
C ASN A 161 15.42 7.47 7.38
N GLU A 162 14.47 7.86 8.23
CA GLU A 162 13.73 6.93 9.08
C GLU A 162 13.02 5.82 8.28
N LEU A 163 12.16 6.20 7.32
CA LEU A 163 11.48 5.27 6.43
C LEU A 163 12.45 4.63 5.43
N PHE A 164 13.47 5.36 4.98
CA PHE A 164 14.52 4.81 4.12
C PHE A 164 15.16 3.58 4.77
N PHE A 165 15.54 3.69 6.05
CA PHE A 165 16.17 2.60 6.78
C PHE A 165 15.17 1.48 7.09
N GLU A 166 13.89 1.76 7.30
CA GLU A 166 12.87 0.70 7.40
C GLU A 166 12.82 -0.16 6.13
N PHE A 167 12.81 0.45 4.95
CA PHE A 167 12.84 -0.30 3.69
C PHE A 167 14.17 -1.01 3.47
N GLU A 168 15.31 -0.37 3.76
CA GLU A 168 16.62 -1.00 3.61
C GLU A 168 16.81 -2.19 4.56
N ASN A 169 16.36 -2.05 5.81
CA ASN A 169 16.35 -3.14 6.78
C ASN A 169 15.44 -4.26 6.29
N LEU A 170 14.25 -3.96 5.80
CA LEU A 170 13.36 -5.00 5.30
C LEU A 170 13.93 -5.72 4.06
N ARG A 171 14.69 -5.02 3.22
CA ARG A 171 15.36 -5.63 2.04
C ARG A 171 16.40 -6.66 2.47
N THR A 172 17.15 -6.37 3.54
CA THR A 172 18.36 -7.12 3.93
C THR A 172 18.19 -8.00 5.16
N CYS A 173 17.13 -7.82 5.96
CA CYS A 173 16.98 -8.50 7.24
C CYS A 173 16.91 -10.01 7.07
N CYS A 174 17.46 -10.72 8.06
CA CYS A 174 17.14 -12.13 8.24
C CYS A 174 15.65 -12.22 8.60
N MET A 175 14.90 -12.95 7.79
CA MET A 175 13.49 -13.23 8.08
C MET A 175 13.41 -14.62 8.69
N ASP A 176 12.92 -14.71 9.92
CA ASP A 176 12.67 -15.99 10.55
C ASP A 176 11.53 -16.74 9.83
N GLU A 177 11.50 -18.06 9.99
CA GLU A 177 10.54 -18.92 9.29
C GLU A 177 9.08 -18.55 9.61
N TYR A 178 8.79 -18.10 10.84
CA TYR A 178 7.45 -17.71 11.23
C TYR A 178 7.01 -16.42 10.52
N THR A 179 7.87 -15.40 10.53
CA THR A 179 7.59 -14.13 9.84
C THR A 179 7.46 -14.33 8.33
N GLU A 180 8.35 -15.13 7.72
CA GLU A 180 8.29 -15.48 6.31
C GLU A 180 6.96 -16.15 5.98
N LYS A 181 6.61 -17.21 6.72
CA LYS A 181 5.37 -17.95 6.53
C LYS A 181 4.14 -17.05 6.71
N MET A 182 4.13 -16.18 7.72
CA MET A 182 3.01 -15.28 7.98
C MET A 182 2.69 -14.40 6.76
N TYR A 183 3.70 -13.76 6.16
CA TYR A 183 3.45 -12.90 4.99
C TYR A 183 3.07 -13.70 3.75
N LEU A 184 3.68 -14.86 3.53
CA LEU A 184 3.31 -15.76 2.44
C LEU A 184 1.85 -16.23 2.56
N ASP A 185 1.43 -16.67 3.75
CA ASP A 185 0.07 -17.13 4.02
C ASP A 185 -0.94 -16.00 3.80
N ARG A 186 -0.63 -14.77 4.23
CA ARG A 186 -1.50 -13.61 3.97
C ARG A 186 -1.62 -13.30 2.47
N LEU A 187 -0.52 -13.37 1.71
CA LEU A 187 -0.55 -13.20 0.25
C LEU A 187 -1.41 -14.28 -0.41
N GLU A 188 -1.30 -15.52 0.05
CA GLU A 188 -2.07 -16.66 -0.45
C GLU A 188 -3.56 -16.56 -0.13
N ILE A 189 -3.91 -16.18 1.10
CA ILE A 189 -5.31 -15.92 1.51
C ILE A 189 -5.93 -14.84 0.62
N PHE A 190 -5.19 -13.76 0.34
CA PHE A 190 -5.67 -12.71 -0.54
C PHE A 190 -5.92 -13.22 -1.96
N LYS A 191 -5.01 -14.03 -2.51
CA LYS A 191 -5.19 -14.66 -3.84
C LYS A 191 -6.44 -15.52 -3.89
N ARG A 192 -6.66 -16.38 -2.90
CA ARG A 192 -7.85 -17.25 -2.81
C ARG A 192 -9.14 -16.46 -2.70
N TRP A 193 -9.18 -15.45 -1.83
CA TRP A 193 -10.35 -14.59 -1.67
C TRP A 193 -10.74 -13.87 -2.97
N LYS A 194 -9.74 -13.39 -3.74
CA LYS A 194 -9.96 -12.79 -5.06
C LYS A 194 -10.50 -13.80 -6.08
N GLN A 195 -9.98 -15.02 -6.12
CA GLN A 195 -10.47 -16.06 -7.03
C GLN A 195 -11.93 -16.43 -6.75
N MET A 196 -12.31 -16.58 -5.47
CA MET A 196 -13.69 -16.88 -5.07
C MET A 196 -14.66 -15.74 -5.40
N THR A 197 -14.21 -14.48 -5.28
CA THR A 197 -15.06 -13.31 -5.57
C THR A 197 -15.15 -12.98 -7.07
N MET A 198 -14.20 -13.42 -7.89
CA MET A 198 -14.21 -13.25 -9.35
C MET A 198 -14.88 -14.40 -10.13
N ASN A 199 -15.09 -15.57 -9.52
CA ASN A 199 -15.83 -16.70 -10.10
C ASN A 199 -17.02 -17.09 -9.20
N PRO A 200 -18.14 -16.33 -9.19
CA PRO A 200 -19.22 -16.59 -8.24
C PRO A 200 -20.02 -17.87 -8.51
N LEU A 201 -19.86 -18.55 -9.66
CA LEU A 201 -20.68 -19.71 -10.03
C LEU A 201 -19.87 -20.78 -10.76
N LYS A 202 -19.44 -21.79 -10.00
CA LYS A 202 -19.34 -23.19 -10.44
C LYS A 202 -19.94 -24.05 -9.33
N THR A 203 -21.26 -23.97 -9.21
CA THR A 203 -22.11 -24.94 -8.51
C THR A 203 -23.14 -25.41 -9.52
#